data_AF-F5T9X9-F1
#
_entry.id   AF-F5T9X9-F1
#
_cell.length_a   1.000
_cell.length_b   1.000
_cell.length_c   1.000
_cell.angle_alpha   90.00
_cell.angle_beta   90.00
_cell.angle_gamma   90.00
#
_symmetry.space_group_name_H-M   'P 1'
#
loop_
_entity.id
_entity.type
_entity.pdbx_description
1 polymer ?
#
loop_
_entity_poly.entity_id
_entity_poly.type
_entity_poly.pdbx_seq_one_letter_code
_entity_poly.pdbx_strand_id
1 'polypeptide(L)'
;MENIIFAVILILFLSYAFNKYGFTEEGRTYGVCKEVKVEFTRDNGSPYNEQLRGMDSRMYRPYIEYSWKGEQYLAKAYRAYQRAKIFPGDRVKIRVSKKDKEVVDILS
;
A
#
# COMPACT_ATOMS: atom_id res chain seq x y z
N MET A 1 -11.40 -34.73 -17.80
CA MET A 1 -11.91 -34.26 -16.50
C MET A 1 -10.79 -33.69 -15.62
N GLU A 2 -9.60 -34.30 -15.58
CA GLU A 2 -8.46 -33.82 -14.77
C GLU A 2 -8.06 -32.36 -15.04
N ASN A 3 -7.99 -31.95 -16.31
CA ASN A 3 -7.64 -30.56 -16.67
C ASN A 3 -8.66 -29.53 -16.18
N ILE A 4 -9.93 -29.91 -16.04
CA ILE A 4 -11.00 -29.02 -15.56
C ILE A 4 -10.89 -28.86 -14.05
N ILE A 5 -10.64 -29.95 -13.32
CA ILE A 5 -10.44 -29.93 -11.86
C ILE A 5 -9.22 -29.07 -11.51
N PHE A 6 -8.12 -29.24 -12.25
CA PHE A 6 -6.91 -28.45 -12.05
C PHE A 6 -7.14 -26.95 -12.30
N ALA A 7 -7.88 -26.60 -13.36
CA ALA A 7 -8.24 -25.22 -13.64
C ALA A 7 -9.09 -24.59 -12.53
N VAL A 8 -10.06 -25.33 -11.97
CA VAL A 8 -10.91 -24.85 -10.87
C VAL A 8 -10.09 -24.59 -9.60
N ILE A 9 -9.18 -25.51 -9.26
CA ILE A 9 -8.29 -25.34 -8.10
C ILE A 9 -7.37 -24.13 -8.29
N LEU A 10 -6.82 -23.94 -9.49
CA LEU A 10 -5.98 -22.79 -9.80
C LEU A 10 -6.74 -21.47 -9.68
N ILE A 11 -7.97 -21.39 -10.18
CA ILE A 11 -8.83 -20.20 -10.08
C ILE A 11 -9.16 -19.91 -8.61
N LEU A 12 -9.50 -20.92 -7.82
CA LEU A 12 -9.76 -20.76 -6.38
C LEU A 12 -8.52 -20.28 -5.63
N PHE A 13 -7.35 -20.85 -5.93
CA PHE A 13 -6.08 -20.45 -5.33
C PHE A 13 -5.70 -19.02 -5.67
N LEU A 14 -5.79 -18.63 -6.95
CA LEU A 14 -5.53 -17.26 -7.40
C LEU A 14 -6.51 -16.28 -6.74
N SER A 15 -7.80 -16.61 -6.73
CA SER A 15 -8.83 -15.77 -6.09
C SER A 15 -8.56 -15.57 -4.60
N TYR A 16 -8.13 -16.62 -3.89
CA TYR A 16 -7.76 -16.55 -2.49
C TYR A 16 -6.50 -15.69 -2.27
N ALA A 17 -5.46 -15.89 -3.09
CA ALA A 17 -4.22 -15.11 -3.02
C ALA A 17 -4.46 -13.61 -3.28
N PHE A 18 -5.21 -13.27 -4.33
CA PHE A 18 -5.54 -11.88 -4.66
C PHE A 18 -6.33 -11.18 -3.54
N ASN A 19 -7.26 -11.89 -2.89
CA ASN A 19 -8.02 -11.33 -1.76
C ASN A 19 -7.19 -11.16 -0.48
N LYS A 20 -6.20 -12.02 -0.26
CA LYS A 20 -5.37 -11.96 0.95
C LYS A 20 -4.36 -10.81 0.88
N TYR A 21 -3.73 -10.60 -0.27
CA TYR A 21 -2.62 -9.66 -0.43
C TYR A 21 -3.01 -8.30 -1.06
N GLY A 22 -4.21 -8.19 -1.66
CA GLY A 22 -4.69 -6.95 -2.25
C GLY A 22 -5.26 -5.95 -1.24
N PHE A 23 -5.00 -4.67 -1.46
CA PHE A 23 -5.69 -3.58 -0.76
C PHE A 23 -7.19 -3.61 -1.12
N THR A 24 -8.06 -3.75 -0.12
CA THR A 24 -9.52 -3.73 -0.30
C THR A 24 -10.08 -2.39 0.18
N GLU A 25 -10.77 -1.68 -0.69
CA GLU A 25 -11.38 -0.38 -0.39
C GLU A 25 -12.72 -0.53 0.36
N GLU A 26 -12.92 0.22 1.45
CA GLU A 26 -14.23 0.44 2.07
C GLU A 26 -14.92 1.68 1.52
N GLY A 27 -14.14 2.72 1.22
CA GLY A 27 -14.61 3.94 0.62
C GLY A 27 -13.50 4.97 0.47
N ARG A 28 -13.88 6.22 0.19
CA ARG A 28 -12.95 7.30 -0.11
C ARG A 28 -13.20 8.49 0.79
N THR A 29 -12.13 9.19 1.14
CA THR A 29 -12.19 10.45 1.86
C THR A 29 -10.97 11.29 1.52
N TYR A 30 -10.82 12.42 2.21
CA TYR A 30 -9.61 13.22 2.19
C TYR A 30 -8.91 13.10 3.54
N GLY A 31 -7.58 13.17 3.49
CA GLY A 31 -6.75 13.32 4.68
C GLY A 31 -5.67 14.36 4.44
N VAL A 32 -4.92 14.65 5.49
CA VAL A 32 -3.77 15.55 5.46
C VAL A 32 -2.54 14.73 5.77
N CYS A 33 -1.49 14.84 4.96
CA CYS A 33 -0.22 14.20 5.27
C CYS A 33 0.36 14.86 6.52
N LYS A 34 0.59 14.08 7.58
CA LYS A 34 1.15 14.59 8.83
C LYS A 34 2.66 14.51 8.85
N GLU A 35 3.19 13.40 8.37
CA GLU A 35 4.62 13.12 8.33
C GLU A 35 4.94 12.17 7.17
N VAL A 36 6.21 12.16 6.77
CA VAL A 36 6.74 11.23 5.76
C VAL A 36 7.97 10.56 6.36
N LYS A 37 7.90 9.25 6.58
CA LYS A 37 9.04 8.47 7.09
C LYS A 37 9.81 7.86 5.94
N VAL A 38 11.13 7.73 6.11
CA VAL A 38 12.00 7.06 5.15
C VAL A 38 12.15 5.61 5.58
N GLU A 39 11.69 4.69 4.74
CA GLU A 39 11.90 3.26 4.87
C GLU A 39 13.08 2.84 3.98
N PHE A 40 14.02 2.10 4.55
CA PHE A 40 15.12 1.49 3.82
C PHE A 40 14.71 0.08 3.46
N THR A 41 14.45 -0.19 2.18
CA THR A 41 14.23 -1.56 1.71
C THR A 41 15.57 -2.17 1.39
N ARG A 42 15.99 -3.17 2.18
CA ARG A 42 17.24 -3.88 1.97
C ARG A 42 17.21 -4.88 0.82
N ASP A 43 16.03 -5.35 0.43
CA ASP A 43 15.90 -6.28 -0.70
C ASP A 43 14.44 -6.42 -1.12
N ASN A 44 14.16 -6.13 -2.39
CA ASN A 44 12.85 -6.32 -3.03
C ASN A 44 12.87 -7.48 -4.04
N GLY A 45 13.83 -8.41 -3.91
CA GLY A 45 13.87 -9.66 -4.71
C GLY A 45 14.08 -9.44 -6.21
N SER A 46 14.52 -8.25 -6.61
CA SER A 46 14.84 -7.94 -8.00
C SER A 46 16.25 -8.46 -8.32
N PRO A 47 16.44 -9.27 -9.38
CA PRO A 47 17.79 -9.71 -9.79
C PRO A 47 18.69 -8.54 -10.22
N TYR A 48 18.13 -7.35 -10.45
CA TYR A 48 18.89 -6.13 -10.71
C TYR A 48 19.43 -5.45 -9.44
N ASN A 49 18.98 -5.87 -8.24
CA ASN A 49 19.52 -5.32 -6.99
C ASN A 49 20.96 -5.79 -6.74
N GLU A 50 21.33 -6.98 -7.19
CA GLU A 50 22.70 -7.49 -7.02
C GLU A 50 23.73 -6.64 -7.78
N GLN A 51 23.31 -6.01 -8.89
CA GLN A 51 24.15 -5.08 -9.67
C GLN A 51 24.21 -3.66 -9.07
N LEU A 52 23.31 -3.33 -8.14
CA LEU A 52 23.22 -2.03 -7.45
C LEU A 52 23.57 -2.16 -5.95
N ARG A 53 24.42 -3.13 -5.60
CA ARG A 53 24.99 -3.28 -4.24
C ARG A 53 25.62 -1.95 -3.79
N GLY A 54 24.88 -1.21 -2.96
CA GLY A 54 25.33 0.05 -2.36
C GLY A 54 24.40 1.26 -2.54
N MET A 55 23.35 1.17 -3.36
CA MET A 55 22.34 2.24 -3.41
C MET A 55 21.18 1.91 -2.46
N ASP A 56 21.22 2.47 -1.26
CA ASP A 56 20.08 2.49 -0.35
C ASP A 56 18.85 3.03 -1.10
N SER A 57 17.92 2.14 -1.45
CA SER A 57 16.66 2.55 -2.07
C SER A 57 15.78 3.17 -0.99
N ARG A 58 16.01 4.46 -0.74
CA ARG A 58 15.21 5.28 0.18
C ARG A 58 13.79 5.34 -0.37
N MET A 59 12.85 4.72 0.33
CA MET A 59 11.44 4.83 0.04
C MET A 59 10.78 5.76 1.05
N TYR A 60 9.95 6.67 0.56
CA TYR A 60 9.22 7.63 1.38
C TYR A 60 7.81 7.09 1.61
N ARG A 61 7.42 6.91 2.88
CA ARG A 61 6.08 6.48 3.26
C ARG A 61 5.36 7.62 3.99
N PRO A 62 4.33 8.22 3.35
CA PRO A 62 3.46 9.20 4.00
C PRO A 62 2.58 8.57 5.08
N TYR A 63 2.32 9.33 6.13
CA TYR A 63 1.30 9.07 7.14
C TYR A 63 0.22 10.13 7.03
N ILE A 64 -1.03 9.69 6.89
CA ILE A 64 -2.17 10.52 6.57
C ILE A 64 -3.11 10.58 7.77
N GLU A 65 -3.30 11.77 8.30
CA GLU A 65 -4.31 12.09 9.30
C GLU A 65 -5.67 12.29 8.61
N TYR A 66 -6.70 11.54 9.01
CA TYR A 66 -8.03 11.63 8.41
C TYR A 66 -9.13 11.21 9.38
N SER A 67 -10.36 11.64 9.10
CA SER A 67 -11.54 11.19 9.85
C SER A 67 -12.36 10.17 9.06
N TRP A 68 -12.82 9.13 9.76
CA TRP A 68 -13.73 8.13 9.21
C TRP A 68 -14.82 7.78 10.22
N LYS A 69 -16.08 7.96 9.82
CA LYS A 69 -17.27 7.64 10.65
C LYS A 69 -17.23 8.25 12.06
N GLY A 70 -16.65 9.45 12.20
CA GLY A 70 -16.58 10.18 13.47
C GLY A 70 -15.30 9.92 14.29
N GLU A 71 -14.47 8.97 13.88
CA GLU A 71 -13.17 8.69 14.52
C GLU A 71 -12.02 9.31 13.72
N GLN A 72 -10.91 9.61 14.38
CA GLN A 72 -9.69 10.14 13.78
C GLN A 72 -8.63 9.05 13.70
N TYR A 73 -7.93 8.97 12.58
CA TYR A 73 -6.91 7.97 12.32
C TYR A 73 -5.66 8.62 11.74
N LEU A 74 -4.49 8.09 12.13
CA LEU A 74 -3.21 8.36 11.48
C LEU A 74 -2.79 7.11 10.73
N ALA A 75 -3.11 7.04 9.43
CA ALA A 75 -2.85 5.86 8.63
C ALA A 75 -1.55 5.94 7.84
N LYS A 76 -0.83 4.82 7.76
CA LYS A 76 0.29 4.65 6.83
C LYS A 76 -0.23 4.48 5.41
N ALA A 77 0.44 5.11 4.45
CA ALA A 77 0.19 4.84 3.05
C ALA A 77 0.47 3.36 2.74
N TYR A 78 -0.40 2.70 1.96
CA TYR A 78 -0.25 1.30 1.55
C TYR A 78 1.00 1.12 0.70
N ARG A 79 1.26 2.07 -0.21
CA ARG A 79 2.45 2.11 -1.07
C ARG A 79 3.50 3.06 -0.47
N ALA A 80 4.77 2.67 -0.58
CA ALA A 80 5.88 3.59 -0.41
C ALA A 80 6.32 4.13 -1.77
N TYR A 81 6.86 5.35 -1.79
CA TYR A 81 7.21 6.06 -3.01
C TYR A 81 8.73 6.22 -3.13
N GLN A 82 9.29 5.92 -4.30
CA GLN A 82 10.73 6.13 -4.55
C GLN A 82 11.14 7.61 -4.56
N ARG A 83 10.17 8.51 -4.76
CA ARG A 83 10.35 9.97 -4.70
C ARG A 83 9.27 10.57 -3.82
N ALA A 84 9.64 11.47 -2.92
CA ALA A 84 8.68 12.24 -2.15
C ALA A 84 7.89 13.16 -3.09
N LYS A 85 6.58 12.91 -3.22
CA LYS A 85 5.64 13.77 -3.96
C LYS A 85 4.57 14.39 -3.08
N ILE A 86 4.49 13.90 -1.85
CA ILE A 86 3.50 14.27 -0.83
C ILE A 86 4.32 14.67 0.38
N PHE A 87 4.05 15.85 0.92
CA PHE A 87 4.76 16.46 2.03
C PHE A 87 3.82 16.73 3.21
N PRO A 88 4.36 16.89 4.43
CA PRO A 88 3.57 17.30 5.58
C PRO A 88 2.76 18.56 5.30
N GLY A 89 1.46 18.53 5.58
CA GLY A 89 0.49 19.59 5.30
C GLY A 89 -0.31 19.38 4.01
N ASP A 90 0.12 18.51 3.10
CA ASP A 90 -0.59 18.28 1.85
C ASP A 90 -1.92 17.57 2.08
N ARG A 91 -2.99 18.09 1.47
CA ARG A 91 -4.30 17.43 1.45
C ARG A 91 -4.37 16.46 0.29
N VAL A 92 -4.59 15.19 0.60
CA VAL A 92 -4.60 14.10 -0.39
C VAL A 92 -5.92 13.35 -0.39
N LYS A 93 -6.29 12.81 -1.56
CA LYS A 93 -7.46 11.94 -1.67
C LYS A 93 -7.04 10.50 -1.39
N ILE A 94 -7.75 9.82 -0.50
CA ILE A 94 -7.40 8.48 -0.04
C ILE A 94 -8.53 7.48 -0.21
N ARG A 95 -8.15 6.23 -0.42
CA ARG A 95 -9.00 5.05 -0.23
C ARG A 95 -8.73 4.50 1.16
N VAL A 96 -9.79 4.29 1.92
CA VAL A 96 -9.74 3.72 3.27
C VAL A 96 -9.80 2.21 3.16
N SER A 97 -8.88 1.50 3.82
CA SER A 97 -8.91 0.04 3.75
C SER A 97 -10.07 -0.53 4.56
N LYS A 98 -10.70 -1.56 4.01
CA LYS A 98 -11.80 -2.30 4.65
C LYS A 98 -11.34 -3.12 5.86
N LYS A 99 -10.11 -3.64 5.82
CA LYS A 99 -9.57 -4.54 6.86
C LYS A 99 -8.95 -3.77 8.02
N ASP A 100 -8.21 -2.72 7.70
CA ASP A 100 -7.42 -1.93 8.65
C ASP A 100 -7.52 -0.44 8.32
N LYS A 101 -8.01 0.36 9.27
CA LYS A 101 -8.18 1.82 9.12
C LYS A 101 -6.87 2.59 9.32
N GLU A 102 -5.83 1.94 9.82
CA GLU A 102 -4.49 2.51 9.88
C GLU A 102 -3.72 2.34 8.56
N VAL A 103 -4.36 1.82 7.51
CA VAL A 103 -3.79 1.72 6.16
C VAL A 103 -4.67 2.40 5.14
N VAL A 104 -4.09 3.26 4.32
CA VAL A 104 -4.80 3.98 3.25
C VAL A 104 -4.03 3.96 1.94
N ASP A 105 -4.71 3.92 0.80
CA ASP A 105 -4.07 4.04 -0.51
C ASP A 105 -4.34 5.43 -1.09
N ILE A 106 -3.27 6.15 -1.42
CA ILE A 106 -3.37 7.55 -1.87
C ILE A 106 -3.61 7.58 -3.38
N LEU A 107 -4.61 8.36 -3.79
CA LEU A 107 -5.02 8.48 -5.20
C LEU A 107 -4.31 9.65 -5.91
N SER A 108 -4.14 10.78 -5.22
CA SER A 108 -3.42 11.97 -5.67
C SER A 108 -3.09 12.86 -4.49
#